data_AF-A0A534I529-F1
#
_entry.id   AF-A0A534I529-F1
#
_cell.length_a   1.000
_cell.length_b   1.000
_cell.length_c   1.000
_cell.angle_alpha   90.00
_cell.angle_beta   90.00
_cell.angle_gamma   90.00
#
_symmetry.space_group_name_H-M   'P 1'
#
loop_
_entity.id
_entity.type
_entity.pdbx_description
1 polymer ?
#
loop_
_entity_poly.entity_id
_entity_poly.type
_entity_poly.pdbx_seq_one_letter_code
_entity_poly.pdbx_strand_id
1 'polypeptide(L)'
;MTRAVEIRAPSGETEGTRSQILRWLKRLGESVAENEPLIEIETDKVTVELASPGSGVLREILKQEQEEIAPDELLGRIESGAAAGAAAAPAIATAAVVASAAAG
;
A
#
# COMPACT_ATOMS: atom_id res chain seq x y z
N MET A 1 20.53 -2.04 -4.17
CA MET A 1 19.67 -2.54 -5.26
C MET A 1 18.24 -2.33 -4.83
N THR A 2 17.56 -1.30 -5.33
CA THR A 2 16.12 -1.10 -5.10
C THR A 2 15.36 -2.14 -5.91
N ARG A 3 14.38 -2.82 -5.30
CA ARG A 3 13.60 -3.88 -5.94
C ARG A 3 12.18 -3.35 -6.17
N ALA A 4 11.81 -3.16 -7.43
CA ALA A 4 10.41 -2.87 -7.75
C ALA A 4 9.58 -4.15 -7.56
N VAL A 5 8.45 -4.01 -6.88
CA VAL A 5 7.45 -5.03 -6.64
C VAL A 5 6.27 -4.72 -7.55
N GLU A 6 5.93 -5.67 -8.41
CA GLU A 6 4.86 -5.53 -9.39
C GLU A 6 3.54 -5.94 -8.74
N ILE A 7 2.54 -5.06 -8.79
CA ILE A 7 1.18 -5.38 -8.36
C ILE A 7 0.47 -5.98 -9.57
N ARG A 8 0.08 -7.25 -9.48
CA ARG A 8 -0.65 -7.95 -10.55
C ARG A 8 -2.05 -8.31 -10.08
N ALA A 9 -2.99 -8.29 -11.02
CA ALA A 9 -4.33 -8.79 -10.79
C ALA A 9 -4.26 -10.28 -10.39
N PRO A 10 -5.01 -10.72 -9.38
CA PRO A 10 -5.00 -12.12 -8.98
C PRO A 10 -5.55 -12.94 -10.15
N SER A 11 -4.75 -13.90 -10.59
CA SER A 11 -5.15 -14.95 -11.52
C SER A 11 -6.10 -15.88 -10.75
N GLY A 12 -7.38 -15.51 -10.70
CA GLY A 12 -8.42 -16.34 -10.10
C GLY A 12 -8.43 -17.71 -10.78
N GLU A 13 -8.52 -18.76 -9.98
CA GLU A 13 -8.48 -20.18 -10.39
C GLU A 13 -9.57 -20.55 -11.43
N THR A 14 -10.52 -19.65 -11.68
CA THR A 14 -11.52 -19.75 -12.76
C THR A 14 -11.13 -18.86 -13.94
N GLU A 15 -10.54 -19.48 -14.97
CA GLU A 15 -10.20 -18.83 -16.24
C GLU A 15 -11.37 -17.99 -16.79
N GLY A 16 -11.16 -16.67 -16.91
CA GLY A 16 -12.03 -15.80 -17.73
C GLY A 16 -13.03 -14.90 -17.00
N THR A 17 -13.05 -14.84 -15.66
CA THR A 17 -13.89 -13.82 -14.99
C THR A 17 -13.23 -12.45 -15.10
N ARG A 18 -13.95 -11.51 -15.71
CA ARG A 18 -13.57 -10.10 -15.79
C ARG A 18 -13.53 -9.50 -14.39
N SER A 19 -12.40 -8.91 -14.03
CA SER A 19 -12.22 -8.20 -12.77
C SER A 19 -12.14 -6.69 -13.04
N GLN A 20 -12.70 -5.89 -12.13
CA GLN A 20 -12.64 -4.43 -12.21
C GLN A 20 -12.06 -3.87 -10.92
N ILE A 21 -11.23 -2.83 -11.03
CA ILE A 21 -10.76 -2.10 -9.86
C ILE A 21 -11.95 -1.34 -9.27
N LEU A 22 -12.34 -1.66 -8.04
CA LEU A 22 -13.40 -0.95 -7.35
C LEU A 22 -12.88 0.43 -6.89
N ARG A 23 -11.74 0.42 -6.18
CA ARG A 23 -11.03 1.63 -5.74
C ARG A 23 -9.62 1.32 -5.25
N TRP A 24 -8.76 2.34 -5.25
CA TRP A 24 -7.45 2.30 -4.63
C TRP A 24 -7.54 2.76 -3.17
N LEU A 25 -7.05 1.93 -2.24
CA LEU A 25 -6.93 2.29 -0.82
C LEU A 25 -5.65 3.11 -0.55
N LYS A 26 -4.65 2.98 -1.43
CA LYS A 26 -3.36 3.71 -1.39
C LYS A 26 -3.18 4.61 -2.60
N ARG A 27 -2.45 5.72 -2.42
CA ARG A 27 -2.19 6.72 -3.46
C ARG A 27 -0.73 6.69 -3.94
N LEU A 28 -0.49 7.27 -5.12
CA LEU A 28 0.87 7.46 -5.62
C LEU A 28 1.71 8.24 -4.60
N GLY A 29 2.83 7.68 -4.16
CA GLY A 29 3.71 8.22 -3.13
C GLY A 29 3.38 7.78 -1.70
N GLU A 30 2.31 7.01 -1.47
CA GLU A 30 2.03 6.45 -0.15
C GLU A 30 2.90 5.23 0.16
N SER A 31 3.27 5.12 1.43
CA SER A 31 3.89 3.93 2.02
C SER A 31 2.85 2.84 2.30
N VAL A 32 3.22 1.61 1.96
CA VAL A 32 2.45 0.38 2.12
C VAL A 32 3.32 -0.66 2.83
N ALA A 33 2.71 -1.45 3.70
CA ALA A 33 3.34 -2.61 4.33
C ALA A 33 2.98 -3.94 3.63
N GLU A 34 3.85 -4.95 3.77
CA GLU A 34 3.55 -6.33 3.38
C GLU A 34 2.29 -6.84 4.11
N ASN A 35 1.41 -7.54 3.39
CA ASN A 35 0.09 -8.00 3.86
C ASN A 35 -0.93 -6.86 4.14
N GLU A 36 -0.66 -5.62 3.73
CA GLU A 36 -1.62 -4.51 3.88
C GLU A 36 -2.51 -4.38 2.62
N PRO A 37 -3.83 -4.18 2.76
CA PRO A 37 -4.74 -4.03 1.61
C PRO A 37 -4.45 -2.74 0.84
N LEU A 38 -4.23 -2.89 -0.47
CA LEU A 38 -3.83 -1.80 -1.38
C LEU A 38 -4.97 -1.34 -2.30
N ILE A 39 -5.70 -2.32 -2.83
CA ILE A 39 -6.70 -2.14 -3.89
C ILE A 39 -7.87 -3.06 -3.57
N GLU A 40 -9.08 -2.55 -3.73
CA GLU A 40 -10.27 -3.38 -3.76
C GLU A 40 -10.64 -3.67 -5.20
N ILE A 41 -10.79 -4.94 -5.55
CA ILE A 41 -11.27 -5.37 -6.85
C ILE A 41 -12.63 -6.03 -6.71
N GLU A 42 -13.53 -5.74 -7.63
CA GLU A 42 -14.78 -6.46 -7.76
C GLU A 42 -14.66 -7.49 -8.86
N THR A 43 -15.02 -8.70 -8.51
CA THR A 43 -15.19 -9.82 -9.42
C THR A 43 -16.68 -10.12 -9.48
N ASP A 44 -17.20 -10.65 -10.59
CA ASP A 44 -18.64 -10.84 -10.93
C ASP A 44 -19.62 -11.08 -9.76
N LYS A 45 -19.21 -11.82 -8.71
CA LYS A 45 -20.01 -12.04 -7.51
C LYS A 45 -19.32 -11.77 -6.16
N VAL A 46 -18.06 -11.34 -6.15
CA VAL A 46 -17.26 -11.23 -4.93
C VAL A 46 -16.27 -10.07 -5.02
N THR A 47 -16.24 -9.24 -3.97
CA THR A 47 -15.20 -8.24 -3.77
C THR A 47 -13.99 -8.90 -3.12
N VAL A 48 -12.81 -8.73 -3.72
CA VAL A 48 -11.53 -9.27 -3.23
C VAL A 48 -10.60 -8.10 -2.94
N GLU A 49 -9.93 -8.14 -1.80
CA GLU A 49 -8.94 -7.14 -1.41
C GLU A 49 -7.55 -7.62 -1.81
N LEU A 50 -6.85 -6.82 -2.62
CA LEU A 50 -5.48 -7.12 -3.03
C LEU A 50 -4.51 -6.61 -1.97
N ALA A 51 -3.95 -7.53 -1.19
CA ALA A 51 -2.91 -7.22 -0.22
C ALA A 51 -1.54 -7.01 -0.91
N SER A 52 -0.71 -6.15 -0.31
CA SER A 52 0.63 -5.92 -0.81
C SER A 52 1.52 -7.14 -0.64
N PRO A 53 2.21 -7.61 -1.69
CA PRO A 53 3.17 -8.70 -1.59
C PRO A 53 4.50 -8.29 -0.94
N GLY A 54 4.66 -7.02 -0.54
CA GLY A 54 5.84 -6.52 0.15
C GLY A 54 5.68 -5.09 0.67
N SER A 55 6.57 -4.68 1.56
CA SER A 55 6.60 -3.29 2.07
C SER A 55 7.34 -2.36 1.09
N GLY A 56 6.83 -1.15 0.89
CA GLY A 56 7.44 -0.15 0.01
C GLY A 56 6.60 1.11 -0.19
N VAL A 57 6.86 1.85 -1.27
CA VAL A 57 6.12 3.07 -1.64
C VAL A 57 5.50 2.88 -3.03
N LEU A 58 4.21 3.20 -3.19
CA LEU A 58 3.53 3.13 -4.48
C LEU A 58 4.11 4.20 -5.41
N ARG A 59 4.82 3.79 -6.46
CA ARG A 59 5.52 4.72 -7.37
C ARG A 59 4.80 4.96 -8.67
N GLU A 60 4.02 3.98 -9.13
CA GLU A 60 3.40 3.99 -10.44
C GLU A 60 2.05 3.25 -10.40
N ILE A 61 1.03 3.86 -10.99
CA ILE A 61 -0.32 3.30 -11.17
C ILE A 61 -0.57 3.24 -12.67
N LEU A 62 -0.73 2.04 -13.22
CA LEU A 62 -1.03 1.84 -14.63
C LEU A 62 -2.53 1.72 -14.90
N LYS A 63 -3.29 1.26 -13.90
CA LYS A 63 -4.74 1.06 -13.98
C LYS A 63 -5.47 1.84 -12.90
N GLN A 64 -6.44 2.65 -13.28
CA GLN A 64 -7.16 3.52 -12.35
C GLN A 64 -8.37 2.84 -11.71
N GLU A 65 -8.96 3.49 -10.70
CA GLU A 65 -10.24 3.06 -10.15
C GLU A 65 -11.32 3.00 -11.24
N GLN A 66 -12.22 2.00 -11.13
CA GLN A 66 -13.28 1.71 -12.09
C GLN A 66 -12.78 1.20 -13.45
N GLU A 67 -11.52 0.78 -13.55
CA GLU A 67 -10.95 0.24 -14.78
C GLU A 67 -10.98 -1.29 -14.82
N GLU A 68 -11.24 -1.84 -16.00
CA GLU A 68 -11.24 -3.28 -16.26
C GLU A 68 -9.81 -3.82 -16.37
N ILE A 69 -9.57 -4.95 -15.72
CA ILE A 69 -8.24 -5.57 -15.61
C ILE A 69 -8.30 -7.04 -16.02
N ALA A 70 -7.29 -7.48 -16.77
CA ALA A 70 -7.13 -8.89 -17.14
C ALA A 70 -6.44 -9.70 -16.01
N PRO A 71 -6.63 -11.03 -15.96
CA PRO A 71 -5.89 -11.88 -15.03
C PRO A 71 -4.38 -11.81 -15.28
N ASP A 72 -3.58 -11.76 -14.21
CA ASP A 72 -2.13 -11.51 -14.25
C ASP A 72 -1.71 -10.14 -14.82
N GLU A 73 -2.65 -9.23 -15.07
CA GLU A 73 -2.33 -7.92 -15.62
C GLU A 73 -1.62 -7.02 -14.60
N LEU A 74 -0.66 -6.24 -15.08
CA LEU A 74 0.10 -5.31 -14.27
C LEU A 74 -0.74 -4.06 -13.93
N LEU A 75 -1.07 -3.92 -12.65
CA LEU A 75 -1.88 -2.82 -12.11
C LEU A 75 -1.02 -1.60 -11.76
N GLY A 76 0.16 -1.85 -11.21
CA GLY A 76 1.02 -0.83 -10.63
C GLY A 76 2.38 -1.38 -10.20
N ARG A 77 3.26 -0.46 -9.75
CA ARG A 77 4.57 -0.81 -9.20
C ARG A 77 4.84 -0.11 -7.89
N ILE A 78 5.32 -0.90 -6.93
CA ILE A 78 5.77 -0.46 -5.61
C ILE A 78 7.29 -0.51 -5.60
N GLU A 79 7.95 0.51 -5.08
CA GLU A 79 9.40 0.49 -4.89
C GLU A 79 9.71 -0.05 -3.49
N SER A 80 10.16 -1.31 -3.41
CA SER A 80 10.60 -1.93 -2.17
C SER A 80 12.07 -1.57 -1.91
N GLY A 81 12.34 -1.06 -0.71
CA GLY A 81 13.63 -0.49 -0.33
C GLY A 81 13.70 1.04 -0.41
N ALA A 82 12.66 1.71 -0.90
CA ALA A 82 12.37 3.07 -0.46
C ALA A 82 11.96 2.94 1.01
N ALA A 83 12.86 3.27 1.92
CA ALA A 83 12.56 3.22 3.34
C ALA A 83 11.22 3.95 3.55
N ALA A 84 10.21 3.24 4.08
CA ALA A 84 9.05 3.84 4.73
C ALA A 84 9.50 4.51 6.05
N GLY A 85 10.64 5.19 6.02
CA GLY A 85 11.26 5.89 7.13
C GLY A 85 11.13 7.38 6.86
N ALA A 86 9.97 7.94 7.17
CA ALA A 86 9.82 9.28 7.76
C ALA A 86 8.34 9.74 7.84
N ALA A 87 7.45 8.97 8.49
CA ALA A 87 6.18 9.54 8.95
C ALA A 87 5.51 8.74 10.09
N ALA A 88 6.29 8.25 11.07
CA ALA A 88 5.71 7.82 12.34
C ALA A 88 6.69 8.10 13.49
N ALA A 89 6.55 9.29 14.06
CA ALA A 89 6.90 9.73 15.42
C ALA A 89 8.38 9.55 15.91
N PRO A 90 8.93 10.61 16.52
CA PRO A 90 8.58 10.81 17.91
C PRO A 90 8.06 12.24 18.12
N ALA A 91 6.79 12.36 18.49
CA ALA A 91 6.37 13.49 19.30
C ALA A 91 7.02 13.31 20.69
N ILE A 92 8.30 13.69 20.74
CA ILE A 92 9.03 14.28 21.84
C ILE A 92 8.33 14.15 23.21
N ALA A 93 8.45 12.98 23.84
CA ALA A 93 8.38 12.88 25.29
C ALA A 93 9.73 13.34 25.86
N THR A 94 9.99 14.64 25.79
CA THR A 94 10.99 15.31 26.63
C THR A 94 10.34 16.48 27.35
N ALA A 95 9.59 16.15 28.39
CA ALA A 95 9.21 17.10 29.43
C ALA A 95 9.52 16.45 30.80
N ALA A 96 10.75 15.96 30.93
CA ALA A 96 11.36 15.58 32.19
C ALA A 96 12.55 16.52 32.45
N VAL A 97 12.27 17.80 32.69
CA VAL A 97 13.14 18.66 33.53
C VAL A 97 12.35 19.88 33.99
N VAL A 98 11.76 19.80 35.18
CA VAL A 98 11.79 20.85 36.22
C VAL A 98 11.30 20.19 37.52
N ALA A 99 12.12 19.30 38.05
CA ALA A 99 12.13 19.04 39.48
C ALA A 99 13.48 19.52 40.01
N SER A 100 13.40 20.44 40.97
CA SER A 100 14.46 20.88 41.89
C SER A 100 15.36 22.03 41.44
N ALA A 101 15.06 23.25 41.91
CA ALA A 101 15.90 23.94 42.92
C ALA A 101 15.41 25.38 43.25
N ALA A 102 15.63 25.77 44.51
CA ALA A 102 15.49 27.09 45.15
C ALA A 102 14.08 27.42 45.70
N ALA A 103 13.79 27.22 46.99
CA ALA A 103 14.33 27.89 48.19
C ALA A 103 13.98 29.39 48.21
N GLY A 104 13.06 29.73 49.12
CA GLY A 104 12.59 31.06 49.48
C GLY A 104 11.45 30.94 50.49
#